data_AF-A0A5N6S2N0-F1
#
_entry.id   AF-A0A5N6S2N0-F1
#
_cell.length_a   1.000
_cell.length_b   1.000
_cell.length_c   1.000
_cell.angle_alpha   90.00
_cell.angle_beta   90.00
_cell.angle_gamma   90.00
#
_symmetry.space_group_name_H-M   'P 1'
#
loop_
_entity.id
_entity.type
_entity.pdbx_description
1 polymer ?
#
loop_
_entity_poly.entity_id
_entity_poly.type
_entity_poly.pdbx_seq_one_letter_code
_entity_poly.pdbx_strand_id
1 'polypeptide(L)'
;MTQVYQYDDWSEPGGLSRADQELAQFNLTTEILHLGVARGLRNARNRTAAALPSAKGSDIYQDSMEDLTALLKPKGWRLLQFHMQPRLVHPNGVMSFTVSAAKGLSSRSGDGPITNAKGRSTRMSLSSKPYAQDALFEAEENESDPVFDEIPFFFLLHEYTPAGLYLELSSPAAMDDKTGVVTEWSQRIPIPFLSATGDLSPFATDGPDDDFDVPVEPL
;
A
#
# COMPACT_ATOMS: atom_id res chain seq x y z
N MET A 1 -8.02 31.66 8.51
CA MET A 1 -7.49 31.72 7.13
C MET A 1 -6.33 30.74 7.06
N THR A 2 -6.56 29.56 6.51
CA THR A 2 -5.52 28.52 6.41
C THR A 2 -4.91 28.63 5.03
N GLN A 3 -3.65 29.07 4.96
CA GLN A 3 -2.86 29.08 3.73
C GLN A 3 -2.63 27.63 3.30
N VAL A 4 -3.19 27.26 2.15
CA VAL A 4 -2.82 26.05 1.44
C VAL A 4 -1.50 26.34 0.76
N TYR A 5 -0.41 25.77 1.27
CA TYR A 5 0.88 25.79 0.57
C TYR A 5 0.79 24.81 -0.60
N GLN A 6 0.46 25.34 -1.77
CA GLN A 6 0.61 24.64 -3.04
C GLN A 6 2.10 24.72 -3.40
N TYR A 7 2.82 23.62 -3.16
CA TYR A 7 4.19 23.50 -3.67
C TYR A 7 4.11 22.89 -5.06
N ASP A 8 4.60 23.66 -6.02
CA ASP A 8 4.82 23.25 -7.38
C ASP A 8 5.70 22.00 -7.42
N ASP A 9 5.18 21.00 -8.11
CA ASP A 9 5.87 19.80 -8.56
C ASP A 9 6.98 20.23 -9.52
N TRP A 10 8.16 20.58 -8.99
CA TRP A 10 9.34 20.88 -9.81
C TRP A 10 9.89 19.57 -10.39
N SER A 11 9.19 19.05 -11.39
CA SER A 11 9.77 18.16 -12.40
C SER A 11 10.31 19.03 -13.54
N GLU A 12 11.54 18.76 -13.99
CA GLU A 12 11.94 19.26 -15.30
C GLU A 12 10.98 18.72 -16.36
N PRO A 13 10.62 19.49 -17.40
CA PRO A 13 9.70 19.02 -18.43
C PRO A 13 10.27 17.75 -19.08
N GLY A 14 9.66 16.59 -18.76
CA GLY A 14 10.05 15.26 -19.23
C GLY A 14 10.75 14.36 -18.20
N GLY A 15 10.98 14.81 -16.97
CA GLY A 15 11.57 14.00 -15.88
C GLY A 15 10.54 13.25 -15.05
N LEU A 16 10.88 12.04 -14.58
CA LEU A 16 10.09 11.31 -13.57
C LEU A 16 9.98 12.13 -12.29
N SER A 17 8.81 12.10 -11.64
CA SER A 17 8.62 12.72 -10.33
C SER A 17 9.65 12.19 -9.32
N ARG A 18 9.96 12.95 -8.26
CA ARG A 18 10.86 12.46 -7.20
C ARG A 18 10.38 11.12 -6.62
N ALA A 19 9.08 10.96 -6.46
CA ALA A 19 8.49 9.72 -5.97
C ALA A 19 8.77 8.56 -6.94
N ASP A 20 8.58 8.75 -8.24
CA ASP A 20 8.85 7.70 -9.23
C ASP A 20 10.33 7.34 -9.33
N GLN A 21 11.23 8.31 -9.16
CA GLN A 21 12.68 8.04 -9.08
C GLN A 21 13.02 7.16 -7.87
N GLU A 22 12.46 7.47 -6.70
CA GLU A 22 12.67 6.68 -5.48
C GLU A 22 11.96 5.32 -5.55
N LEU A 23 10.79 5.21 -6.18
CA LEU A 23 10.06 3.94 -6.35
C LEU A 23 10.71 3.01 -7.39
N ALA A 24 11.40 3.56 -8.39
CA ALA A 24 12.05 2.79 -9.44
C ALA A 24 13.09 1.80 -8.91
N GLN A 25 13.73 2.10 -7.77
CA GLN A 25 14.66 1.17 -7.12
C GLN A 25 14.00 -0.17 -6.70
N PHE A 26 12.67 -0.17 -6.57
CA PHE A 26 11.87 -1.35 -6.22
C PHE A 26 11.03 -1.85 -7.41
N ASN A 27 11.27 -1.38 -8.64
CA ASN A 27 10.42 -1.67 -9.80
C ASN A 27 8.94 -1.29 -9.58
N LEU A 28 8.69 -0.25 -8.78
CA LEU A 28 7.37 0.33 -8.54
C LEU A 28 7.26 1.69 -9.24
N THR A 29 6.03 2.12 -9.49
CA THR A 29 5.71 3.48 -9.97
C THR A 29 4.51 4.01 -9.19
N THR A 30 4.36 5.32 -9.14
CA THR A 30 3.18 5.99 -8.59
C THR A 30 1.91 5.45 -9.21
N GLU A 31 1.90 5.29 -10.54
CA GLU A 31 0.78 4.75 -11.30
C GLU A 31 0.36 3.35 -10.84
N ILE A 32 1.31 2.41 -10.69
CA ILE A 32 1.01 1.05 -10.20
C ILE A 32 0.38 1.10 -8.80
N LEU A 33 0.92 1.95 -7.91
CA LEU A 33 0.40 2.08 -6.55
C LEU A 33 -0.99 2.73 -6.54
N HIS A 34 -1.22 3.74 -7.38
CA HIS A 34 -2.53 4.37 -7.55
C HIS A 34 -3.57 3.40 -8.10
N LEU A 35 -3.25 2.69 -9.18
CA LEU A 35 -4.12 1.66 -9.76
C LEU A 35 -4.46 0.59 -8.73
N GLY A 36 -3.46 0.14 -7.97
CA GLY A 36 -3.63 -0.87 -6.94
C GLY A 36 -4.56 -0.44 -5.81
N VAL A 37 -4.62 0.85 -5.43
CA VAL A 37 -5.49 1.30 -4.33
C VAL A 37 -6.81 1.92 -4.79
N ALA A 38 -6.98 2.16 -6.09
CA ALA A 38 -8.10 2.92 -6.65
C ALA A 38 -9.48 2.28 -6.38
N ARG A 39 -9.58 0.95 -6.49
CA ARG A 39 -10.84 0.23 -6.21
C ARG A 39 -11.25 0.36 -4.74
N GLY A 40 -10.29 0.18 -3.83
CA GLY A 40 -10.51 0.38 -2.39
C GLY A 40 -10.97 1.78 -2.03
N LEU A 41 -10.38 2.82 -2.65
CA LEU A 41 -10.84 4.20 -2.51
C LEU A 41 -12.30 4.38 -2.99
N ARG A 42 -12.63 3.83 -4.17
CA ARG A 42 -13.99 3.91 -4.74
C ARG A 42 -15.02 3.27 -3.81
N ASN A 43 -14.73 2.08 -3.30
CA ASN A 43 -15.60 1.35 -2.39
C ASN A 43 -15.77 2.10 -1.06
N ALA A 44 -14.67 2.54 -0.45
CA ALA A 44 -14.69 3.34 0.77
C ALA A 44 -15.50 4.63 0.64
N ARG A 45 -15.45 5.29 -0.52
CA ARG A 45 -16.23 6.50 -0.81
C ARG A 45 -17.73 6.22 -0.94
N ASN A 46 -18.11 5.06 -1.47
CA ASN A 46 -19.52 4.67 -1.66
C ASN A 46 -20.18 4.09 -0.40
N ARG A 47 -19.43 3.94 0.70
CA ARG A 47 -20.01 3.53 2.00
C ARG A 47 -20.90 4.63 2.58
N THR A 48 -22.06 4.21 3.08
CA THR A 48 -23.00 5.09 3.77
C THR A 48 -22.63 5.28 5.25
N ALA A 49 -23.29 6.23 5.91
CA ALA A 49 -23.12 6.46 7.36
C ALA A 49 -23.58 5.27 8.23
N ALA A 50 -24.32 4.32 7.67
CA ALA A 50 -24.75 3.10 8.36
C ALA A 50 -23.66 2.01 8.41
N ALA A 51 -22.57 2.17 7.65
CA ALA A 51 -21.47 1.21 7.65
C ALA A 51 -20.72 1.21 8.99
N LEU A 52 -20.15 0.06 9.36
CA LEU A 52 -19.31 -0.04 10.56
C LEU A 52 -18.09 0.89 10.46
N PRO A 53 -17.57 1.42 11.58
CA PRO A 53 -16.45 2.36 11.57
C PRO A 53 -15.20 1.87 10.84
N SER A 54 -14.94 0.56 10.82
CA SER A 54 -13.79 -0.03 10.13
C SER A 54 -13.99 -0.24 8.63
N ALA A 55 -15.23 -0.19 8.13
CA ALA A 55 -15.57 -0.66 6.78
C ALA A 55 -14.74 0.01 5.68
N LYS A 56 -14.59 1.34 5.74
CA LYS A 56 -13.80 2.10 4.76
C LYS A 56 -12.32 1.70 4.75
N GLY A 57 -11.74 1.52 5.95
CA GLY A 57 -10.36 1.07 6.08
C GLY A 57 -10.18 -0.37 5.60
N SER A 58 -11.17 -1.23 5.85
CA SER A 58 -11.19 -2.60 5.36
C SER A 58 -11.28 -2.69 3.84
N ASP A 59 -12.14 -1.88 3.20
CA ASP A 59 -12.23 -1.80 1.74
C ASP A 59 -10.88 -1.41 1.13
N ILE A 60 -10.27 -0.33 1.65
CA ILE A 60 -8.96 0.11 1.18
C ILE A 60 -7.92 -1.00 1.36
N TYR A 61 -7.84 -1.61 2.54
CA TYR A 61 -6.84 -2.65 2.80
C TYR A 61 -7.04 -3.89 1.92
N GLN A 62 -8.24 -4.47 1.87
CA GLN A 62 -8.50 -5.72 1.17
C GLN A 62 -8.36 -5.56 -0.33
N ASP A 63 -9.02 -4.55 -0.89
CA ASP A 63 -9.00 -4.30 -2.33
C ASP A 63 -7.58 -3.94 -2.79
N SER A 64 -6.84 -3.15 -2.00
CA SER A 64 -5.46 -2.81 -2.34
C SER A 64 -4.54 -4.02 -2.33
N MET A 65 -4.65 -4.89 -1.32
CA MET A 65 -3.83 -6.10 -1.27
C MET A 65 -4.14 -7.03 -2.44
N GLU A 66 -5.40 -7.17 -2.83
CA GLU A 66 -5.82 -7.96 -3.99
C GLU A 66 -5.30 -7.37 -5.32
N ASP A 67 -5.58 -6.10 -5.58
CA ASP A 67 -5.26 -5.46 -6.86
C ASP A 67 -3.75 -5.27 -7.03
N LEU A 68 -3.02 -4.90 -5.98
CA LEU A 68 -1.55 -4.83 -6.02
C LEU A 68 -0.94 -6.21 -6.26
N THR A 69 -1.52 -7.27 -5.70
CA THR A 69 -1.06 -8.64 -5.98
C THR A 69 -1.25 -8.98 -7.46
N ALA A 70 -2.42 -8.67 -8.03
CA ALA A 70 -2.71 -8.92 -9.44
C ALA A 70 -1.77 -8.14 -10.37
N LEU A 71 -1.52 -6.86 -10.07
CA LEU A 71 -0.65 -5.98 -10.87
C LEU A 71 0.83 -6.37 -10.78
N LEU A 72 1.29 -6.82 -9.61
CA LEU A 72 2.72 -7.07 -9.37
C LEU A 72 3.14 -8.51 -9.64
N LYS A 73 2.22 -9.48 -9.62
CA LYS A 73 2.52 -10.90 -9.90
C LYS A 73 3.18 -11.11 -11.28
N PRO A 74 2.73 -10.49 -12.39
CA PRO A 74 3.42 -10.58 -13.68
C PRO A 74 4.86 -10.02 -13.67
N LYS A 75 5.17 -9.13 -12.71
CA LYS A 75 6.51 -8.57 -12.50
C LYS A 75 7.37 -9.42 -11.55
N GLY A 76 6.92 -10.63 -11.20
CA GLY A 76 7.65 -11.58 -10.37
C GLY A 76 7.46 -11.40 -8.86
N TRP A 77 6.60 -10.48 -8.43
CA TRP A 77 6.29 -10.35 -7.00
C TRP A 77 5.44 -11.51 -6.51
N ARG A 78 5.58 -11.84 -5.22
CA ARG A 78 4.84 -12.92 -4.57
C ARG A 78 4.10 -12.41 -3.35
N LEU A 79 2.83 -12.79 -3.21
CA LEU A 79 2.07 -12.60 -1.99
C LEU A 79 2.36 -13.78 -1.06
N LEU A 80 2.90 -13.50 0.12
CA LEU A 80 3.26 -14.50 1.13
C LEU A 80 2.67 -14.14 2.49
N GLN A 81 2.48 -15.14 3.34
CA GLN A 81 2.00 -14.95 4.71
C GLN A 81 3.17 -14.96 5.67
N PHE A 82 3.40 -13.85 6.36
CA PHE A 82 4.40 -13.74 7.39
C PHE A 82 3.72 -13.61 8.76
N HIS A 83 3.69 -14.68 9.54
CA HIS A 83 2.93 -14.76 10.80
C HIS A 83 1.51 -14.20 10.66
N MET A 84 0.74 -14.72 9.70
CA MET A 84 -0.64 -14.28 9.38
C MET A 84 -0.78 -12.84 8.86
N GLN A 85 0.32 -12.17 8.52
CA GLN A 85 0.31 -10.89 7.84
C GLN A 85 0.67 -11.10 6.36
N PRO A 86 -0.24 -10.79 5.41
CA PRO A 86 0.08 -10.88 4.00
C PRO A 86 1.08 -9.80 3.60
N ARG A 87 2.12 -10.19 2.88
CA ARG A 87 3.17 -9.31 2.36
C ARG A 87 3.42 -9.57 0.89
N LEU A 88 3.50 -8.50 0.11
CA LEU A 88 4.03 -8.54 -1.24
C LEU A 88 5.54 -8.45 -1.17
N VAL A 89 6.22 -9.49 -1.67
CA VAL A 89 7.67 -9.62 -1.65
C VAL A 89 8.24 -9.39 -3.05
N HIS A 90 9.22 -8.48 -3.13
CA HIS A 90 9.91 -8.17 -4.36
C HIS A 90 10.64 -9.41 -4.92
N PRO A 91 10.69 -9.64 -6.25
CA PRO A 91 11.32 -10.84 -6.85
C PRO A 91 12.76 -11.09 -6.40
N ASN A 92 13.56 -10.02 -6.26
CA ASN A 92 14.95 -10.09 -5.82
C ASN A 92 15.14 -9.99 -4.29
N GLY A 93 14.05 -10.01 -3.51
CA GLY A 93 14.12 -9.94 -2.04
C GLY A 93 14.63 -8.61 -1.46
N VAL A 94 14.68 -7.53 -2.24
CA VAL A 94 15.19 -6.23 -1.76
C VAL A 94 14.22 -5.50 -0.83
N MET A 95 12.92 -5.83 -0.90
CA MET A 95 11.93 -5.32 0.04
C MET A 95 10.65 -6.18 0.03
N SER A 96 9.85 -6.03 1.08
CA SER A 96 8.49 -6.53 1.17
C SER A 96 7.58 -5.46 1.75
N PHE A 97 6.30 -5.46 1.39
CA PHE A 97 5.35 -4.53 1.99
C PHE A 97 3.95 -5.09 2.19
N THR A 98 3.20 -4.42 3.06
CA THR A 98 1.77 -4.59 3.24
C THR A 98 1.09 -3.23 3.31
N VAL A 99 -0.22 -3.18 3.08
CA VAL A 99 -0.99 -1.94 3.15
C VAL A 99 -1.36 -1.64 4.60
N SER A 100 -1.31 -0.37 5.01
CA SER A 100 -1.73 0.01 6.35
C SER A 100 -2.28 1.42 6.46
N ALA A 101 -3.25 1.62 7.35
CA ALA A 101 -3.74 2.94 7.66
C ALA A 101 -2.75 3.73 8.54
N ALA A 102 -2.63 5.02 8.27
CA ALA A 102 -1.92 5.99 9.08
C ALA A 102 -2.69 7.32 9.15
N LYS A 103 -2.22 8.21 10.03
CA LYS A 103 -2.62 9.62 10.12
C LYS A 103 -1.39 10.50 9.95
N GLY A 104 -1.63 11.76 9.56
CA GLY A 104 -0.58 12.79 9.49
C GLY A 104 0.23 12.77 8.19
N LEU A 105 -0.12 11.92 7.22
CA LEU A 105 0.50 11.90 5.90
C LEU A 105 0.26 13.20 5.15
N SER A 106 -0.93 13.79 5.34
CA SER A 106 -1.31 15.10 4.77
C SER A 106 -0.46 16.26 5.26
N SER A 107 0.00 16.22 6.52
CA SER A 107 0.74 17.32 7.13
C SER A 107 2.19 17.42 6.64
N ARG A 108 2.74 16.30 6.15
CA ARG A 108 4.16 16.13 5.81
C ARG A 108 5.12 16.70 6.88
N SER A 109 4.67 16.78 8.14
CA SER A 109 5.52 17.26 9.23
C SER A 109 6.66 16.28 9.49
N GLY A 110 7.75 16.78 10.10
CA GLY A 110 8.92 15.97 10.43
C GLY A 110 8.63 14.82 11.41
N ASP A 111 7.47 14.84 12.08
CA ASP A 111 7.08 13.86 13.10
C ASP A 111 6.69 12.49 12.53
N GLY A 112 6.54 12.38 11.21
CA GLY A 112 6.26 11.12 10.52
C GLY A 112 4.82 10.59 10.65
N PRO A 113 4.50 9.50 9.95
CA PRO A 113 3.18 8.88 10.03
C PRO A 113 2.87 8.31 11.40
N ILE A 114 1.61 8.46 11.82
CA ILE A 114 1.08 7.85 13.05
C ILE A 114 0.24 6.65 12.66
N THR A 115 0.70 5.45 13.04
CA THR A 115 -0.04 4.20 12.81
C THR A 115 -0.74 3.71 14.07
N ASN A 116 -1.80 2.92 13.92
CA ASN A 116 -2.31 2.09 15.02
C ASN A 116 -1.26 1.06 15.47
N ALA A 117 -1.41 0.56 16.69
CA ALA A 117 -0.64 -0.56 17.23
C ALA A 117 -0.54 -1.72 16.23
N LYS A 118 0.68 -2.18 15.98
CA LYS A 118 0.99 -3.28 15.06
C LYS A 118 1.17 -4.58 15.82
N GLY A 119 0.75 -5.65 15.16
CA GLY A 119 0.85 -7.01 15.68
C GLY A 119 2.27 -7.56 15.69
N ARG A 120 2.38 -8.79 16.19
CA ARG A 120 3.63 -9.54 16.35
C ARG A 120 4.50 -9.55 15.09
N SER A 121 3.90 -9.75 13.92
CA SER A 121 4.61 -9.89 12.63
C SER A 121 5.41 -8.64 12.27
N THR A 122 4.87 -7.43 12.52
CA THR A 122 5.62 -6.19 12.29
C THR A 122 6.73 -6.00 13.32
N ARG A 123 6.49 -6.33 14.60
CA ARG A 123 7.53 -6.26 15.63
C ARG A 123 8.73 -7.15 15.29
N MET A 124 8.46 -8.35 14.79
CA MET A 124 9.51 -9.29 14.40
C MET A 124 10.36 -8.77 13.24
N SER A 125 9.76 -8.06 12.28
CA SER A 125 10.51 -7.43 11.18
C SER A 125 11.36 -6.23 11.60
N LEU A 126 11.20 -5.74 12.83
CA LEU A 126 12.05 -4.72 13.43
C LEU A 126 13.07 -5.31 14.39
N SER A 127 12.84 -6.53 14.89
CA SER A 127 13.74 -7.16 15.85
C SER A 127 14.90 -7.84 15.12
N SER A 128 16.12 -7.41 15.41
CA SER A 128 17.37 -8.02 14.93
C SER A 128 17.71 -9.38 15.56
N LYS A 129 16.77 -10.01 16.29
CA LYS A 129 16.96 -11.28 16.99
C LYS A 129 15.84 -12.26 16.62
N PRO A 130 16.17 -13.50 16.23
CA PRO A 130 15.16 -14.54 16.07
C PRO A 130 14.51 -14.80 17.43
N TYR A 131 13.21 -14.52 17.54
CA TYR A 131 12.43 -14.79 18.74
C TYR A 131 12.16 -16.30 18.81
N ALA A 132 12.64 -16.97 19.86
CA ALA A 132 12.34 -18.37 20.10
C ALA A 132 10.82 -18.55 20.25
N GLN A 133 10.24 -19.48 19.50
CA GLN A 133 8.83 -19.82 19.58
C GLN A 133 8.60 -20.72 20.81
N ASP A 134 7.88 -20.22 21.82
CA ASP A 134 7.21 -21.09 22.79
C ASP A 134 5.97 -21.69 22.10
N ALA A 135 6.16 -22.82 21.42
CA ALA A 135 5.09 -23.55 20.73
C ALA A 135 4.32 -24.44 21.72
N LEU A 136 3.06 -24.08 22.03
CA LEU A 136 2.15 -24.93 22.80
C LEU A 136 1.00 -25.52 21.96
N PHE A 137 0.89 -25.16 20.68
CA PHE A 137 -0.07 -25.75 19.75
C PHE A 137 0.55 -25.80 18.35
N GLU A 138 0.58 -27.00 17.75
CA GLU A 138 0.95 -27.25 16.36
C GLU A 138 -0.08 -26.56 15.45
N ALA A 139 0.14 -25.27 15.16
CA ALA A 139 -0.47 -24.63 14.01
C ALA A 139 0.31 -25.09 12.77
N GLU A 140 -0.39 -25.53 11.74
CA GLU A 140 0.18 -25.87 10.42
C GLU A 140 1.27 -24.84 10.07
N GLU A 141 2.51 -25.31 10.01
CA GLU A 141 3.66 -24.53 9.59
C GLU A 141 3.39 -24.01 8.17
N ASN A 142 2.92 -22.78 8.06
CA ASN A 142 3.26 -22.00 6.88
C ASN A 142 4.76 -21.83 6.96
N GLU A 143 5.48 -22.57 6.11
CA GLU A 143 6.93 -22.47 5.92
C GLU A 143 7.31 -20.99 5.77
N SER A 144 7.69 -20.35 6.87
CA SER A 144 8.42 -19.10 6.83
C SER A 144 9.82 -19.46 6.35
N ASP A 145 10.04 -19.41 5.04
CA ASP A 145 11.38 -19.55 4.46
C ASP A 145 12.30 -18.56 5.21
N PRO A 146 13.35 -19.02 5.90
CA PRO A 146 14.18 -18.17 6.76
C PRO A 146 14.83 -16.98 6.01
N VAL A 147 14.88 -17.04 4.68
CA VAL A 147 15.29 -15.92 3.82
C VAL A 147 14.35 -14.71 3.95
N PHE A 148 13.09 -14.89 4.36
CA PHE A 148 12.10 -13.80 4.50
C PHE A 148 12.32 -12.90 5.71
N ASP A 149 12.96 -13.38 6.77
CA ASP A 149 13.21 -12.59 7.98
C ASP A 149 14.21 -11.43 7.71
N GLU A 150 15.05 -11.58 6.69
CA GLU A 150 16.08 -10.60 6.32
C GLU A 150 15.60 -9.57 5.28
N ILE A 151 14.42 -9.77 4.68
CA ILE A 151 13.89 -8.86 3.65
C ILE A 151 13.40 -7.56 4.30
N PRO A 152 13.93 -6.39 3.89
CA PRO A 152 13.49 -5.10 4.41
C PRO A 152 11.98 -4.92 4.31
N PHE A 153 11.34 -4.57 5.43
CA PHE A 153 9.89 -4.42 5.49
C PHE A 153 9.47 -2.95 5.35
N PHE A 154 8.41 -2.72 4.58
CA PHE A 154 7.78 -1.43 4.39
C PHE A 154 6.26 -1.52 4.60
N PHE A 155 5.66 -0.38 4.88
CA PHE A 155 4.23 -0.18 4.78
C PHE A 155 3.93 0.70 3.56
N LEU A 156 2.95 0.29 2.75
CA LEU A 156 2.22 1.24 1.92
C LEU A 156 1.15 1.88 2.80
N LEU A 157 1.47 3.05 3.33
CA LEU A 157 0.62 3.80 4.23
C LEU A 157 -0.42 4.58 3.45
N HIS A 158 -1.65 4.61 3.99
CA HIS A 158 -2.72 5.45 3.46
C HIS A 158 -3.40 6.26 4.58
N GLU A 159 -3.79 7.48 4.23
CA GLU A 159 -4.67 8.34 5.04
C GLU A 159 -5.86 8.74 4.17
N TYR A 160 -7.05 8.27 4.55
CA TYR A 160 -8.27 8.52 3.80
C TYR A 160 -8.89 9.88 4.13
N THR A 161 -9.31 10.60 3.09
CA THR A 161 -10.09 11.82 3.18
C THR A 161 -11.25 11.78 2.18
N PRO A 162 -12.29 12.63 2.33
CA PRO A 162 -13.33 12.75 1.31
C PRO A 162 -12.80 13.14 -0.08
N ALA A 163 -11.64 13.81 -0.16
CA ALA A 163 -11.02 14.23 -1.41
C ALA A 163 -10.20 13.12 -2.09
N GLY A 164 -9.81 12.05 -1.38
CA GLY A 164 -8.88 11.05 -1.88
C GLY A 164 -7.97 10.44 -0.81
N LEU A 165 -6.85 9.85 -1.26
CA LEU A 165 -5.85 9.21 -0.41
C LEU A 165 -4.52 9.99 -0.44
N TYR A 166 -4.00 10.29 0.74
CA TYR A 166 -2.57 10.49 0.90
C TYR A 166 -1.91 9.13 1.02
N LEU A 167 -0.80 8.94 0.32
CA LEU A 167 -0.06 7.69 0.24
C LEU A 167 1.41 7.91 0.56
N GLU A 168 2.04 6.96 1.25
CA GLU A 168 3.47 6.99 1.55
C GLU A 168 4.00 5.55 1.63
N LEU A 169 5.09 5.23 0.95
CA LEU A 169 5.78 3.94 1.13
C LEU A 169 6.92 4.15 2.14
N SER A 170 6.78 3.56 3.33
CA SER A 170 7.69 3.85 4.44
C SER A 170 8.16 2.61 5.19
N SER A 171 9.46 2.55 5.47
CA SER A 171 10.07 1.50 6.26
C SER A 171 10.10 1.91 7.74
N PRO A 172 9.48 1.14 8.64
CA PRO A 172 9.60 1.40 10.07
C PRO A 172 11.04 1.12 10.54
N ALA A 173 11.55 1.95 11.45
CA ALA A 173 12.89 1.81 12.04
C ALA A 173 12.83 1.40 13.52
N ALA A 174 11.85 1.92 14.25
CA ALA A 174 11.64 1.60 15.66
C ALA A 174 10.16 1.54 16.00
N MET A 175 9.85 0.81 17.07
CA MET A 175 8.51 0.63 17.59
C MET A 175 8.56 0.64 19.10
N ASP A 176 7.54 1.22 19.72
CA ASP A 176 7.36 1.10 21.16
C ASP A 176 6.90 -0.33 21.51
N ASP A 177 7.73 -1.07 22.25
CA ASP A 177 7.50 -2.49 22.55
C ASP A 177 6.19 -2.75 23.30
N LYS A 178 5.73 -1.79 24.10
CA LYS A 178 4.53 -1.93 24.93
C LYS A 178 3.26 -1.75 24.12
N THR A 179 3.20 -0.70 23.32
CA THR A 179 2.03 -0.30 22.54
C THR A 179 2.03 -0.92 21.14
N GLY A 180 3.19 -1.33 20.62
CA GLY A 180 3.35 -1.79 19.23
C GLY A 180 3.20 -0.68 18.19
N VAL A 181 3.28 0.59 18.58
CA VAL A 181 3.17 1.72 17.66
C VAL A 181 4.55 2.03 17.08
N VAL A 182 4.64 2.18 15.75
CA VAL A 182 5.88 2.62 15.09
C VAL A 182 6.22 4.03 15.57
N THR A 183 7.44 4.21 16.09
CA THR A 183 7.92 5.49 16.63
C THR A 183 8.92 6.19 15.72
N GLU A 184 9.61 5.44 14.87
CA GLU A 184 10.62 5.97 13.95
C GLU A 184 10.53 5.31 12.57
N TRP A 185 10.95 6.04 11.54
CA TRP A 185 10.87 5.65 10.14
C TRP A 185 12.23 5.89 9.46
N SER A 186 12.79 4.87 8.79
CA SER A 186 14.14 4.92 8.20
C SER A 186 14.12 5.48 6.78
N GLN A 187 13.18 5.02 5.97
CA GLN A 187 12.96 5.48 4.60
C GLN A 187 11.49 5.84 4.44
N ARG A 188 11.23 6.98 3.80
CA ARG A 188 9.88 7.50 3.54
C ARG A 188 9.81 8.02 2.12
N ILE A 189 8.90 7.45 1.34
CA ILE A 189 8.66 7.86 -0.05
C ILE A 189 7.22 8.40 -0.12
N PRO A 190 7.02 9.72 -0.02
CA PRO A 190 5.71 10.34 -0.22
C PRO A 190 5.25 10.14 -1.65
N ILE A 191 4.10 9.49 -1.81
CA ILE A 191 3.50 9.23 -3.12
C ILE A 191 2.53 10.38 -3.42
N PRO A 192 2.44 10.85 -4.69
CA PRO A 192 1.45 11.84 -5.10
C PRO A 192 0.03 11.49 -4.63
N PHE A 193 -0.74 12.52 -4.29
CA PHE A 193 -2.10 12.36 -3.79
C PHE A 193 -2.99 11.69 -4.84
N LEU A 194 -3.71 10.64 -4.45
CA LEU A 194 -4.70 10.01 -5.32
C LEU A 194 -6.06 10.68 -5.10
N SER A 195 -6.49 11.48 -6.08
CA SER A 195 -7.79 12.15 -6.03
C SER A 195 -8.94 11.16 -6.18
N ALA A 196 -9.97 11.32 -5.35
CA ALA A 196 -11.22 10.59 -5.49
C ALA A 196 -12.09 11.10 -6.66
N THR A 197 -11.81 12.28 -7.22
CA THR A 197 -12.58 12.89 -8.32
C THR A 197 -11.99 12.66 -9.70
N GLY A 198 -10.75 12.15 -9.78
CA GLY A 198 -10.15 11.76 -11.05
C GLY A 198 -10.84 10.54 -11.64
N ASP A 199 -10.60 10.27 -12.92
CA ASP A 199 -11.03 9.01 -13.52
C ASP A 199 -10.29 7.85 -12.85
N LEU A 200 -10.95 7.23 -11.87
CA LEU A 200 -10.45 6.05 -11.18
C LEU A 200 -10.67 4.79 -12.05
N SER A 201 -11.17 4.92 -13.28
CA SER A 201 -11.45 3.76 -14.13
C SER A 201 -10.13 3.09 -14.54
N PRO A 202 -9.97 1.77 -14.33
CA PRO A 202 -8.78 1.05 -14.77
C PRO A 202 -8.66 0.91 -16.29
N PHE A 203 -9.58 1.50 -17.06
CA PHE A 203 -9.62 1.44 -18.51
C PHE A 203 -10.13 2.77 -19.08
N ALA A 204 -9.24 3.73 -19.29
CA ALA A 204 -9.39 4.67 -20.40
C ALA A 204 -8.47 4.19 -21.52
N THR A 205 -8.81 3.05 -22.12
CA THR A 205 -8.36 2.81 -23.48
C THR A 205 -9.23 3.71 -24.35
N ASP A 206 -8.65 4.80 -24.86
CA ASP A 206 -9.13 5.45 -26.07
C ASP A 206 -8.97 4.46 -27.24
N GLY A 207 -9.75 3.39 -27.22
CA GLY A 207 -9.99 2.55 -28.38
C GLY A 207 -11.11 3.20 -29.18
N PRO A 208 -11.00 3.30 -30.52
CA PRO A 208 -12.14 3.70 -31.32
C PRO A 208 -13.32 2.78 -31.02
N ASP A 209 -14.53 3.36 -30.93
CA ASP A 209 -15.80 2.64 -30.93
C ASP A 209 -15.86 1.74 -32.17
N ASP A 210 -15.34 0.51 -32.07
CA ASP A 210 -15.61 -0.54 -33.04
C ASP A 210 -16.96 -1.15 -32.67
N ASP A 211 -17.95 -0.72 -33.44
CA ASP A 211 -19.31 -1.26 -33.53
C ASP A 211 -19.22 -2.77 -33.84
N PHE A 212 -19.28 -3.61 -32.80
CA PHE A 212 -19.37 -5.07 -32.98
C PHE A 212 -20.81 -5.43 -33.38
N ASP A 213 -21.06 -5.47 -34.68
CA ASP A 213 -22.30 -6.03 -35.25
C ASP A 213 -22.25 -7.56 -35.13
N VAL A 214 -23.00 -8.12 -34.17
CA VAL A 214 -23.11 -9.56 -33.94
C VAL A 214 -24.25 -10.12 -34.81
N PRO A 215 -23.96 -10.96 -35.82
CA PRO A 215 -25.02 -11.56 -36.63
C PRO A 215 -25.78 -12.60 -35.78
N VAL A 216 -27.08 -12.36 -35.59
CA VAL A 216 -28.02 -13.35 -35.03
C VAL A 216 -28.53 -14.23 -36.16
N GLU A 217 -28.18 -15.51 -36.17
CA GLU A 217 -28.85 -16.50 -37.00
C GLU A 217 -30.19 -16.91 -36.35
N PRO A 218 -31.31 -16.86 -37.09
CA PRO A 218 -32.60 -17.31 -36.57
C PRO A 218 -32.66 -18.85 -36.54
N LEU A 219 -33.24 -19.36 -35.45
CA LEU A 219 -33.50 -20.79 -35.18
C LEU A 219 -34.41 -21.46 -36.22
#